data_AF-A0A183D556-F1
#
_entry.id   AF-A0A183D556-F1
#
_cell.length_a   1.000
_cell.length_b   1.000
_cell.length_c   1.000
_cell.angle_alpha   90.00
_cell.angle_beta   90.00
_cell.angle_gamma   90.00
#
_symmetry.space_group_name_H-M   'P 1'
#
loop_
_entity.id
_entity.type
_entity.pdbx_description
1 polymer ?
#
loop_
_entity_poly.entity_id
_entity_poly.type
_entity_poly.pdbx_seq_one_letter_code
_entity_poly.pdbx_strand_id
1 'polypeptide(L)' 'MGKYEKGTPKEIANRCKSKGLQKLRWFCQMCKKQCRDQNGFKCHLTSETHQRQLLLFAENSDTYLKEYSEEFENNFLKV' A
#
# COMPACT_ATOMS: atom_id res chain seq x y z
N MET A 1 10.46 7.12 -14.36
CA MET A 1 10.66 6.13 -15.45
C MET A 1 9.52 6.30 -16.45
N GLY A 2 9.82 6.47 -17.74
CA GLY A 2 8.81 6.68 -18.79
C GLY A 2 7.87 5.48 -18.95
N LYS A 3 6.64 5.73 -19.42
CA LYS A 3 5.70 4.66 -19.76
C LYS A 3 6.22 3.92 -21.00
N TYR A 4 6.28 2.60 -20.93
CA TYR A 4 6.63 1.76 -22.08
C TYR A 4 5.49 1.78 -23.10
N GLU A 5 5.83 1.67 -24.39
CA GLU A 5 4.84 1.58 -25.46
C GLU A 5 3.92 0.36 -25.25
N LYS A 6 2.64 0.57 -25.57
CA LYS A 6 1.61 -0.48 -25.45
C LYS A 6 1.96 -1.65 -26.36
N GLY A 7 1.82 -2.86 -25.84
CA GLY A 7 2.11 -4.10 -26.56
C GLY A 7 3.55 -4.59 -26.44
N THR A 8 4.46 -3.79 -25.90
CA THR A 8 5.84 -4.25 -25.68
C THR A 8 5.89 -5.38 -24.65
N PRO A 9 6.82 -6.35 -24.76
CA PRO A 9 6.99 -7.40 -23.76
C PRO A 9 7.17 -6.84 -22.34
N LYS A 10 7.82 -5.68 -22.21
CA LYS A 10 8.02 -5.00 -20.93
C LYS A 10 6.73 -4.39 -20.37
N GLU A 11 5.88 -3.80 -21.21
CA GLU A 11 4.56 -3.29 -20.82
C GLU A 11 3.65 -4.43 -20.36
N ILE A 12 3.58 -5.52 -21.13
CA ILE A 12 2.81 -6.73 -20.80
C ILE A 12 3.30 -7.32 -19.47
N ALA A 13 4.61 -7.50 -19.30
CA ALA A 13 5.19 -8.02 -18.06
C ALA A 13 4.88 -7.12 -16.85
N ASN A 14 4.96 -5.80 -17.02
CA ASN A 14 4.60 -4.87 -15.96
C ASN A 14 3.12 -4.94 -15.60
N ARG A 15 2.24 -4.99 -16.62
CA ARG A 15 0.79 -5.13 -16.46
C ARG A 15 0.41 -6.43 -15.74
N CYS A 16 0.99 -7.57 -16.12
CA CYS A 16 0.74 -8.85 -15.45
C CYS A 16 1.17 -8.83 -13.98
N LYS A 17 2.34 -8.26 -13.67
CA LYS A 17 2.79 -8.09 -12.29
C LYS A 17 1.91 -7.11 -11.50
N SER A 18 1.31 -6.11 -12.15
CA SER A 18 0.36 -5.20 -11.51
C SER A 18 -1.00 -5.86 -11.24
N LYS A 19 -1.42 -6.84 -12.05
CA LYS A 19 -2.63 -7.63 -11.78
C LYS A 19 -2.51 -8.49 -10.51
N GLY A 20 -1.27 -8.84 -10.11
CA GLY A 20 -0.98 -9.58 -8.88
C GLY A 20 -1.00 -8.75 -7.59
N LEU A 21 -1.28 -7.44 -7.65
CA LEU A 21 -1.38 -6.53 -6.48
C LEU A 21 -2.64 -6.75 -5.63
N GLN A 22 -3.25 -7.94 -5.69
CA GLN A 22 -4.49 -8.24 -5.00
C GLN A 22 -4.21 -9.08 -3.76
N LYS A 23 -4.69 -8.56 -2.61
CA LYS A 23 -4.64 -9.09 -1.24
C LYS A 23 -3.39 -8.70 -0.47
N LEU A 24 -3.53 -7.63 0.33
CA LEU A 24 -2.91 -7.20 1.61
C LEU A 24 -1.45 -7.54 1.97
N ARG A 25 -0.81 -8.53 1.36
CA ARG A 25 0.49 -9.09 1.72
C ARG A 25 1.62 -8.06 1.75
N TRP A 26 1.47 -6.92 1.05
CA TRP A 26 2.44 -5.82 1.00
C TRP A 26 1.79 -4.44 1.04
N PHE A 27 0.66 -4.30 1.76
CA PHE A 27 -0.04 -3.03 1.90
C PHE A 27 0.38 -2.30 3.18
N CYS A 28 0.64 -1.00 3.08
CA CYS A 28 0.84 -0.14 4.25
C CYS A 28 -0.45 0.61 4.56
N GLN A 29 -1.06 0.32 5.71
CA GLN A 29 -2.27 1.00 6.17
C GLN A 29 -2.02 2.50 6.39
N MET A 30 -0.94 2.85 7.09
CA MET A 30 -0.57 4.24 7.40
C MET A 30 -0.41 5.11 6.15
N CYS A 31 0.16 4.56 5.07
CA CYS A 31 0.37 5.31 3.83
C CYS A 31 -0.69 5.04 2.76
N LYS A 32 -1.71 4.23 3.07
CA LYS A 32 -2.70 3.67 2.12
C LYS A 32 -2.06 3.22 0.81
N LYS A 33 -0.91 2.53 0.91
CA LYS A 33 -0.03 2.24 -0.22
C LYS A 33 0.18 0.74 -0.41
N GLN A 34 -0.22 0.24 -1.58
CA GLN A 34 0.10 -1.11 -2.00
C GLN A 34 1.52 -1.15 -2.60
N CYS A 35 2.38 -1.97 -2.01
CA CYS A 35 3.68 -2.32 -2.58
C CYS A 35 3.57 -3.59 -3.42
N ARG A 36 4.44 -3.70 -4.44
CA ARG A 36 4.39 -4.78 -5.44
C ARG A 36 4.89 -6.11 -4.91
N ASP A 37 5.92 -6.06 -4.08
CA ASP A 37 6.63 -7.22 -3.58
C ASP A 37 7.26 -6.89 -2.21
N GLN A 38 7.86 -7.90 -1.59
CA GLN A 38 8.49 -7.79 -0.29
C GLN A 38 9.61 -6.74 -0.26
N ASN A 39 10.42 -6.66 -1.32
CA ASN A 39 11.52 -5.71 -1.39
C ASN A 39 11.01 -4.27 -1.48
N GLY A 40 10.01 -4.03 -2.34
CA GLY A 40 9.35 -2.73 -2.44
C GLY A 40 8.70 -2.30 -1.12
N PHE A 41 8.12 -3.23 -0.37
CA PHE A 41 7.58 -2.96 0.95
C PHE A 41 8.68 -2.62 1.96
N LYS A 42 9.77 -3.38 1.98
CA LYS A 42 10.94 -3.08 2.84
C LYS A 42 11.51 -1.69 2.58
N CYS A 43 11.74 -1.33 1.32
CA CYS A 43 12.21 0.02 0.95
C CYS A 43 11.20 1.11 1.33
N HIS A 44 9.89 0.80 1.25
CA HIS A 44 8.85 1.73 1.67
C HIS A 44 8.89 1.99 3.18
N LEU A 45 9.04 0.96 4.01
CA LEU A 45 9.12 1.11 5.48
C LEU A 45 10.33 1.95 5.92
N THR A 46 11.42 1.97 5.15
CA THR A 46 12.60 2.80 5.43
C THR A 46 12.54 4.20 4.83
N SER A 47 11.47 4.55 4.11
CA SER A 47 11.36 5.85 3.44
C SER A 47 10.95 6.98 4.39
N GLU A 48 11.47 8.18 4.16
CA GLU A 48 11.14 9.38 4.94
C GLU A 48 9.62 9.65 4.95
N THR A 49 8.94 9.43 3.81
CA THR A 49 7.48 9.60 3.73
C THR A 49 6.74 8.67 4.69
N HIS A 50 7.17 7.42 4.82
CA HIS A 50 6.58 6.48 5.77
C HIS A 50 6.88 6.90 7.22
N GLN A 51 8.11 7.29 7.52
CA GLN A 51 8.50 7.76 8.85
C GLN A 51 7.70 8.99 9.30
N ARG A 52 7.46 9.97 8.41
CA ARG A 52 6.59 11.12 8.70
C ARG A 52 5.17 10.70 9.07
N GLN A 53 4.60 9.70 8.40
CA GLN A 53 3.26 9.19 8.74
C GLN A 53 3.25 8.53 10.13
N LEU A 54 4.33 7.86 10.53
CA LEU A 54 4.45 7.30 11.88
C LEU A 54 4.55 8.37 12.96
N LEU A 55 5.16 9.53 12.67
CA LEU A 55 5.17 10.65 13.62
C LEU A 55 3.76 11.22 13.83
N LEU A 56 2.98 11.39 12.76
CA LEU A 56 1.57 11.79 12.87
C LEU A 56 0.73 10.77 13.64
N PHE A 57 1.00 9.48 13.45
CA PHE A 57 0.36 8.42 14.23
C PHE A 57 0.73 8.50 15.71
N ALA A 58 2.00 8.73 16.03
CA ALA A 58 2.48 8.80 17.41
C ALA A 58 1.84 9.95 18.21
N GLU A 59 1.48 11.05 17.54
CA GLU A 59 0.79 12.18 18.17
C GLU A 59 -0.67 11.86 18.55
N ASN A 60 -1.34 10.96 17.83
CA ASN A 60 -2.78 10.70 17.98
C ASN A 60 -3.18 9.23 17.71
N SER A 61 -2.47 8.27 18.33
CA SER A 61 -2.60 6.84 17.97
C SER A 61 -4.02 6.29 18.14
N ASP A 62 -4.73 6.72 19.18
CA ASP A 62 -6.08 6.21 19.50
C ASP A 62 -7.08 6.52 18.39
N THR A 63 -7.01 7.73 17.82
CA THR A 63 -7.88 8.16 16.73
C THR A 63 -7.64 7.31 15.48
N TYR A 64 -6.38 7.13 15.07
CA TYR A 64 -6.04 6.31 13.91
C TYR A 64 -6.46 4.85 14.09
N LEU A 65 -6.23 4.27 15.27
CA LEU A 65 -6.62 2.88 15.56
C LEU A 65 -8.14 2.71 15.50
N LYS A 66 -8.89 3.66 16.05
CA LYS A 66 -10.36 3.66 16.00
C LYS A 66 -10.85 3.73 14.55
N GLU A 67 -10.36 4.68 13.77
CA GLU A 67 -10.74 4.83 12.36
C GLU A 67 -10.44 3.58 11.54
N TYR A 68 -9.26 2.97 11.71
CA TYR A 68 -8.91 1.74 11.01
C TYR A 68 -9.77 0.55 11.43
N SER A 69 -10.16 0.48 12.70
CA SER A 69 -11.04 -0.58 13.21
C SER A 69 -12.45 -0.44 12.65
N GLU A 70 -13.00 0.78 12.64
CA GLU A 70 -14.30 1.08 12.05
C GLU A 70 -14.31 0.84 10.54
N GLU A 71 -13.26 1.24 9.82
CA GLU A 71 -13.13 0.96 8.38
C GLU A 71 -13.07 -0.55 8.11
N PHE A 72 -12.32 -1.30 8.93
CA PHE A 72 -12.25 -2.75 8.83
C PHE A 72 -13.61 -3.40 9.07
N GLU A 73 -14.28 -3.07 10.18
CA GLU A 73 -15.59 -3.61 10.55
C GLU A 73 -16.64 -3.34 9.46
N ASN A 74 -16.74 -2.08 9.00
CA ASN A 74 -17.69 -1.69 7.96
C ASN A 74 -17.45 -2.44 6.64
N ASN A 75 -16.19 -2.61 6.24
CA ASN A 75 -15.87 -3.36 5.02
C ASN A 75 -16.07 -4.87 5.20
N PHE A 76 -15.87 -5.39 6.41
CA PHE A 76 -16.07 -6.80 6.73
C PHE A 76 -17.54 -7.20 6.76
N LEU A 77 -18.41 -6.33 7.31
CA LEU A 77 -19.85 -6.57 7.40
C LEU A 77 -20.60 -6.29 6.08
N LYS A 78 -20.01 -5.53 5.15
CA LYS A 78 -20.54 -5.34 3.80
C LYS A 78 -20.30 -6.61 2.97
N VAL A 79 -21.34 -7.45 2.89
CA VAL A 79 -21.44 -8.62 1.98
C VAL A 79 -21.76 -8.15 0.56
#